data_AF-A0A0D2H0M0-F1
#
_entry.id   AF-A0A0D2H0M0-F1
#
_cell.length_a   1.000
_cell.length_b   1.000
_cell.length_c   1.000
_cell.angle_alpha   90.00
_cell.angle_beta   90.00
_cell.angle_gamma   90.00
#
_symmetry.space_group_name_H-M   'P 1'
#
loop_
_entity.id
_entity.type
_entity.pdbx_description
1 polymer ?
#
loop_
_entity_poly.entity_id
_entity_poly.type
_entity_poly.pdbx_seq_one_letter_code
_entity_poly.pdbx_strand_id
1 'polypeptide(L)'
;MGDASPLEVSRAHRILLLFEELGVPYELKTHKRTQERLAPPKLKNIHPLGKSPVVTIDIPGSSTPIVLSESSAMAECFCEYYGKETSFVPKRYQEGKDGHIGGETESWLRYRMLMHYAEGSLMPLMLLSLIVGSIRNAAVPFFIKPITNSIASKVESSYIRRNMRNHYDFLEGQLETSPEAGDYLCGKDATAADIMLSFPLEVGQTRSGFTHSQYPRVWAYIERLHERDAYKRAVAKIADIEGEFKTTS
;
A
#
# COMPACT_ATOMS: atom_id res chain seq x y z
N MET A 1 11.26 16.82 -10.59
CA MET A 1 10.60 15.64 -10.00
C MET A 1 10.58 14.58 -11.08
N GLY A 2 11.43 13.56 -10.96
CA GLY A 2 11.53 12.50 -11.95
C GLY A 2 10.21 11.72 -12.01
N ASP A 3 9.81 11.32 -13.20
CA ASP A 3 8.70 10.40 -13.42
C ASP A 3 9.00 9.11 -12.64
N ALA A 4 8.27 8.90 -11.54
CA ALA A 4 8.35 7.67 -10.77
C ALA A 4 7.97 6.50 -11.68
N SER A 5 8.85 5.50 -11.78
CA SER A 5 8.58 4.28 -12.55
C SER A 5 7.23 3.67 -12.14
N PRO A 6 6.44 3.07 -13.06
CA PRO A 6 5.20 2.36 -12.72
C PRO A 6 5.34 1.22 -11.69
N LEU A 7 6.58 0.87 -11.31
CA LEU A 7 6.94 -0.11 -10.28
C LEU A 7 7.33 0.52 -8.93
N GLU A 8 7.72 1.81 -8.90
CA GLU A 8 7.91 2.59 -7.66
C GLU A 8 6.60 2.69 -6.87
N VAL A 9 5.47 2.72 -7.58
CA VAL A 9 4.13 2.74 -6.97
C VAL A 9 3.49 1.38 -7.20
N SER A 10 3.82 0.39 -6.36
CA SER A 10 3.21 -0.95 -6.41
C SER A 10 2.91 -1.54 -5.03
N ARG A 11 1.93 -2.46 -4.96
CA ARG A 11 1.61 -3.22 -3.73
C ARG A 11 2.80 -4.01 -3.18
N ALA A 12 3.78 -4.33 -4.01
CA ALA A 12 5.00 -5.01 -3.57
C ALA A 12 5.98 -4.04 -2.90
N HIS A 13 6.00 -2.77 -3.31
CA HIS A 13 6.84 -1.73 -2.72
C HIS A 13 6.58 -1.57 -1.22
N ARG A 14 5.31 -1.54 -0.77
CA ARG A 14 5.00 -1.44 0.67
C ARG A 14 5.53 -2.61 1.51
N ILE A 15 5.62 -3.83 0.97
CA ILE A 15 6.18 -4.98 1.71
C ILE A 15 7.70 -4.88 1.75
N LEU A 16 8.32 -4.47 0.64
CA LEU A 16 9.74 -4.17 0.61
C LEU A 16 10.10 -3.08 1.62
N LEU A 17 9.34 -1.99 1.63
CA LEU A 17 9.47 -0.90 2.60
C LEU A 17 9.33 -1.42 4.03
N LEU A 18 8.31 -2.23 4.32
CA LEU A 18 8.16 -2.83 5.65
C LEU A 18 9.39 -3.65 6.06
N PHE A 19 9.96 -4.43 5.14
CA PHE A 19 11.16 -5.22 5.43
C PHE A 19 12.39 -4.34 5.68
N GLU A 20 12.52 -3.25 4.93
CA GLU A 20 13.58 -2.25 5.16
C GLU A 20 13.43 -1.52 6.50
N GLU A 21 12.20 -1.28 6.96
CA GLU A 21 11.91 -0.68 8.27
C GLU A 21 12.19 -1.64 9.42
N LEU A 22 11.78 -2.89 9.27
CA LEU A 22 11.92 -3.93 10.30
C LEU A 22 13.32 -4.59 10.29
N GLY A 23 14.17 -4.27 9.31
CA GLY A 23 15.49 -4.90 9.15
C GLY A 23 15.40 -6.40 8.85
N VAL A 24 14.33 -6.85 8.20
CA VAL A 24 14.13 -8.26 7.84
C VAL A 24 15.15 -8.64 6.76
N PRO A 25 15.91 -9.73 6.89
CA PRO A 25 16.74 -10.22 5.81
C PRO A 25 15.86 -10.89 4.74
N TYR A 26 16.05 -10.52 3.47
CA TYR A 26 15.27 -11.08 2.37
C TYR A 26 16.06 -11.16 1.06
N GLU A 27 15.61 -12.05 0.17
CA GLU A 27 16.01 -12.09 -1.24
C GLU A 27 14.86 -11.54 -2.10
N LEU A 28 15.11 -10.51 -2.91
CA LEU A 28 14.08 -9.91 -3.76
C LEU A 28 14.07 -10.53 -5.16
N LYS A 29 12.97 -11.21 -5.50
CA LYS A 29 12.72 -11.77 -6.84
C LYS A 29 11.67 -10.93 -7.56
N THR A 30 12.08 -10.22 -8.62
CA THR A 30 11.17 -9.40 -9.43
C THR A 30 10.61 -10.19 -10.62
N HIS A 31 9.39 -9.84 -11.01
CA HIS A 31 8.70 -10.46 -12.13
C HIS A 31 8.01 -9.39 -12.98
N LYS A 32 8.45 -9.22 -14.23
CA LYS A 32 7.82 -8.28 -15.16
C LYS A 32 6.37 -8.71 -15.44
N ARG A 33 5.48 -7.71 -15.52
CA ARG A 33 4.11 -7.91 -15.98
C ARG A 33 4.10 -8.32 -17.45
N THR A 34 3.05 -9.02 -17.88
CA THR A 34 2.82 -9.33 -19.30
C THR A 34 2.51 -8.04 -20.09
N GLN A 35 2.43 -8.13 -21.42
CA GLN A 35 2.04 -6.99 -22.27
C GLN A 35 0.65 -6.45 -21.89
N GLU A 36 -0.24 -7.31 -21.38
CA GLU A 36 -1.56 -6.98 -20.85
C GLU A 36 -1.52 -6.37 -19.44
N ARG A 37 -0.32 -6.07 -18.92
CA ARG A 37 -0.06 -5.55 -17.57
C ARG A 37 -0.53 -6.48 -16.43
N LEU A 38 -0.66 -7.78 -16.72
CA LEU A 38 -1.04 -8.78 -15.73
C LEU A 38 0.20 -9.42 -15.09
N ALA A 39 -0.01 -10.05 -13.94
CA ALA A 39 0.99 -10.89 -13.31
C ALA A 39 1.34 -12.09 -14.23
N PRO A 40 2.62 -12.45 -14.39
CA PRO A 40 3.00 -13.53 -15.30
C PRO A 40 2.49 -14.89 -14.78
N PRO A 41 2.04 -15.81 -15.67
CA PRO A 41 1.47 -17.10 -15.26
C PRO A 41 2.35 -17.94 -14.32
N LYS A 42 3.68 -17.79 -14.43
CA LYS A 42 4.66 -18.46 -13.56
C LYS A 42 4.48 -18.17 -12.06
N LEU A 43 3.84 -17.06 -11.70
CA LEU A 43 3.52 -16.76 -10.29
C LEU A 43 2.53 -17.78 -9.69
N LYS A 44 1.75 -18.48 -10.51
CA LYS A 44 0.89 -19.58 -10.06
C LYS A 44 1.68 -20.76 -9.49
N ASN A 45 2.95 -20.91 -9.88
CA ASN A 45 3.84 -21.92 -9.32
C ASN A 45 4.27 -21.58 -7.89
N ILE A 46 4.18 -20.31 -7.49
CA ILE A 46 4.49 -19.85 -6.12
C ILE A 46 3.22 -19.85 -5.28
N HIS A 47 2.15 -19.21 -5.76
CA HIS A 47 0.86 -19.16 -5.08
C HIS A 47 -0.30 -19.31 -6.07
N PRO A 48 -1.34 -20.13 -5.81
CA PRO A 48 -2.39 -20.45 -6.79
C PRO A 48 -3.11 -19.25 -7.42
N LEU A 49 -3.24 -18.15 -6.68
CA LEU A 49 -3.84 -16.91 -7.19
C LEU A 49 -2.97 -16.17 -8.22
N GLY A 50 -1.68 -16.50 -8.34
CA GLY A 50 -0.75 -15.88 -9.28
C GLY A 50 -0.59 -14.37 -9.11
N LYS A 51 -0.71 -13.86 -7.87
CA LYS A 51 -0.64 -12.44 -7.54
C LYS A 51 0.72 -12.10 -6.91
N SER A 52 1.01 -10.80 -6.84
CA SER A 52 2.17 -10.22 -6.15
C SER A 52 1.69 -9.05 -5.27
N PRO A 53 2.33 -8.80 -4.11
CA PRO A 53 3.46 -9.54 -3.53
C PRO A 53 3.07 -10.93 -3.01
N VAL A 54 4.07 -11.80 -2.87
CA VAL A 54 4.05 -13.09 -2.17
C VAL A 54 5.37 -13.19 -1.42
N VAL A 55 5.35 -13.72 -0.20
CA VAL A 55 6.56 -13.97 0.59
C VAL A 55 6.70 -15.47 0.80
N THR A 56 7.86 -16.00 0.45
CA THR A 56 8.23 -17.39 0.71
C THR A 56 9.24 -17.41 1.86
N ILE A 57 8.96 -18.20 2.90
CA ILE A 57 9.81 -18.33 4.08
C ILE A 57 10.31 -19.77 4.13
N ASP A 58 11.62 -19.93 3.94
CA ASP A 58 12.30 -21.20 4.12
C ASP A 58 12.49 -21.47 5.61
N ILE A 59 11.94 -22.58 6.10
CA ILE A 59 12.06 -22.99 7.51
C ILE A 59 13.14 -24.05 7.62
N PRO A 60 14.22 -23.82 8.40
CA PRO A 60 15.25 -24.82 8.63
C PRO A 60 14.63 -26.14 9.13
N GLY A 61 14.93 -27.24 8.44
CA GLY A 61 14.39 -28.56 8.77
C GLY A 61 12.99 -28.87 8.21
N SER A 62 12.36 -27.94 7.48
CA SER A 62 11.14 -28.20 6.72
C SER A 62 11.46 -28.47 5.24
N SER A 63 10.80 -29.47 4.66
CA SER A 63 10.86 -29.74 3.21
C SER A 63 9.99 -28.78 2.39
N THR A 64 9.07 -28.08 3.04
CA THR A 64 8.09 -27.21 2.39
C THR A 64 8.19 -25.80 2.98
N PRO A 65 8.40 -24.76 2.16
CA PRO A 65 8.43 -23.40 2.64
C PRO A 65 7.01 -22.91 2.99
N ILE A 66 6.91 -21.92 3.87
CA ILE A 66 5.67 -21.18 4.09
C ILE A 66 5.50 -20.17 2.97
N VAL A 67 4.32 -20.11 2.35
CA VAL A 67 3.99 -19.10 1.34
C VAL A 67 2.87 -18.22 1.87
N LEU A 68 3.18 -16.94 2.11
CA LEU A 68 2.23 -15.94 2.55
C LEU A 68 1.75 -15.10 1.36
N SER A 69 0.44 -14.88 1.29
CA SER A 69 -0.22 -13.92 0.41
C SER A 69 -1.02 -12.91 1.26
N GLU A 70 -1.54 -11.84 0.65
CA GLU A 70 -2.19 -10.70 1.29
C GLU A 70 -1.24 -9.80 2.12
N SER A 71 -1.13 -8.53 1.72
CA SER A 71 -0.10 -7.65 2.27
C SER A 71 -0.29 -7.31 3.75
N SER A 72 -1.53 -7.10 4.21
CA SER A 72 -1.77 -6.86 5.64
C SER A 72 -1.45 -8.09 6.48
N ALA A 73 -1.75 -9.30 5.98
CA ALA A 73 -1.44 -10.55 6.67
C ALA A 73 0.08 -10.81 6.72
N MET A 74 0.80 -10.54 5.62
CA MET A 74 2.27 -10.53 5.64
C MET A 74 2.78 -9.55 6.69
N ALA A 75 2.28 -8.31 6.67
CA ALA A 75 2.75 -7.26 7.55
C ALA A 75 2.52 -7.61 9.03
N GLU A 76 1.34 -8.12 9.38
CA GLU A 76 1.05 -8.65 10.72
C GLU A 76 2.05 -9.75 11.11
N CYS A 77 2.22 -10.76 10.25
CA CYS A 77 3.13 -11.87 10.51
C CYS A 77 4.56 -11.37 10.79
N PHE A 78 5.13 -10.54 9.93
CA PHE A 78 6.49 -10.06 10.13
C PHE A 78 6.62 -9.10 11.32
N CYS A 79 5.59 -8.30 11.61
CA CYS A 79 5.58 -7.46 12.80
C CYS A 79 5.54 -8.29 14.10
N GLU A 80 4.90 -9.46 14.12
CA GLU A 80 4.92 -10.36 15.29
C GLU A 80 6.32 -10.90 15.61
N TYR A 81 7.21 -11.01 14.62
CA TYR A 81 8.57 -11.53 14.82
C TYR A 81 9.62 -10.42 14.91
N TYR A 82 9.50 -9.37 14.09
CA TYR A 82 10.51 -8.31 13.95
C TYR A 82 10.04 -6.94 14.49
N GLY A 83 8.75 -6.78 14.78
CA GLY A 83 8.15 -5.50 15.15
C GLY A 83 7.78 -5.34 16.63
N LYS A 84 7.97 -6.37 17.48
CA LYS A 84 7.54 -6.36 18.89
C LYS A 84 8.17 -5.23 19.73
N GLU A 85 9.43 -4.93 19.47
CA GLU A 85 10.20 -3.91 20.21
C GLU A 85 10.37 -2.61 19.41
N THR A 86 9.50 -2.39 18.41
CA THR A 86 9.53 -1.21 17.55
C THR A 86 8.21 -0.45 17.62
N SER A 87 8.16 0.75 17.05
CA SER A 87 6.91 1.50 16.89
C SER A 87 5.95 0.87 15.89
N PHE A 88 6.35 -0.17 15.14
CA PHE A 88 5.55 -0.72 14.06
C PHE A 88 4.27 -1.42 14.53
N VAL A 89 4.24 -1.83 15.80
CA VAL A 89 3.06 -2.32 16.49
C VAL A 89 2.82 -1.48 17.75
N PRO A 90 1.79 -0.62 17.79
CA PRO A 90 1.48 0.16 18.98
C PRO A 90 1.17 -0.72 20.20
N LYS A 91 1.44 -0.21 21.41
CA LYS A 91 1.06 -0.89 22.66
C LYS A 91 -0.45 -1.17 22.64
N ARG A 92 -0.81 -2.45 22.74
CA ARG A 92 -2.21 -2.88 22.60
C ARG A 92 -3.09 -2.36 23.72
N TYR A 93 -2.72 -2.61 24.97
CA TYR A 93 -3.56 -2.32 26.13
C TYR A 93 -3.02 -1.13 26.91
N GLN A 94 -3.94 -0.36 27.49
CA GLN A 94 -3.64 0.56 28.57
C GLN A 94 -3.11 -0.23 29.78
N GLU A 95 -2.31 0.41 30.62
CA GLU A 95 -1.70 -0.23 31.78
C GLU A 95 -2.76 -0.88 32.69
N GLY A 96 -2.59 -2.18 32.97
CA GLY A 96 -3.50 -2.95 33.83
C GLY A 96 -4.87 -3.29 33.24
N LYS A 97 -5.09 -3.08 31.94
CA LYS A 97 -6.38 -3.39 31.26
C LYS A 97 -6.30 -4.54 30.26
N ASP A 98 -5.26 -5.36 30.35
CA ASP A 98 -5.02 -6.49 29.47
C ASP A 98 -6.22 -7.44 29.41
N GLY A 99 -6.61 -7.84 28.20
CA GLY A 99 -7.69 -8.81 27.96
C GLY A 99 -9.11 -8.28 28.13
N HIS A 100 -9.30 -6.99 28.42
CA HIS A 100 -10.63 -6.39 28.58
C HIS A 100 -11.03 -5.62 27.31
N ILE A 101 -12.28 -5.79 26.87
CA ILE A 101 -12.86 -5.00 25.77
C ILE A 101 -12.91 -3.54 26.19
N GLY A 102 -12.33 -2.65 25.38
CA GLY A 102 -12.19 -1.23 25.69
C GLY A 102 -10.98 -0.91 26.59
N GLY A 103 -10.17 -1.92 26.90
CA GLY A 103 -8.87 -1.77 27.54
C GLY A 103 -7.77 -1.36 26.56
N GLU A 104 -8.04 -1.41 25.26
CA GLU A 104 -7.06 -1.09 24.23
C GLU A 104 -6.71 0.40 24.16
N THR A 105 -5.51 0.70 23.67
CA THR A 105 -5.11 2.08 23.38
C THR A 105 -5.77 2.57 22.10
N GLU A 106 -5.98 3.88 22.00
CA GLU A 106 -6.51 4.47 20.76
C GLU A 106 -5.59 4.20 19.56
N SER A 107 -4.28 4.36 19.74
CA SER A 107 -3.25 4.04 18.75
C SER A 107 -3.38 2.63 18.19
N TRP A 108 -3.60 1.64 19.05
CA TRP A 108 -3.73 0.26 18.61
C TRP A 108 -5.07 -0.01 17.91
N LEU A 109 -6.18 0.59 18.38
CA LEU A 109 -7.48 0.46 17.72
C LEU A 109 -7.45 1.06 16.32
N ARG A 110 -6.83 2.24 16.17
CA ARG A 110 -6.58 2.87 14.87
C ARG A 110 -5.69 2.00 14.00
N TYR A 111 -4.57 1.52 14.53
CA TYR A 111 -3.64 0.62 13.83
C TYR A 111 -4.37 -0.61 13.26
N ARG A 112 -5.11 -1.35 14.10
CA ARG A 112 -5.86 -2.53 13.66
C ARG A 112 -6.85 -2.19 12.55
N MET A 113 -7.64 -1.14 12.74
CA MET A 113 -8.61 -0.71 11.72
C MET A 113 -7.90 -0.34 10.41
N LEU A 114 -6.83 0.47 10.49
CA LEU A 114 -6.13 1.02 9.33
C LEU A 114 -5.39 -0.06 8.53
N MET A 115 -4.84 -1.08 9.21
CA MET A 115 -4.26 -2.27 8.58
C MET A 115 -5.22 -2.97 7.61
N HIS A 116 -6.51 -3.07 7.98
CA HIS A 116 -7.54 -3.66 7.13
C HIS A 116 -8.17 -2.64 6.18
N TYR A 117 -8.32 -1.39 6.60
CA TYR A 117 -8.90 -0.30 5.81
C TYR A 117 -8.14 -0.05 4.50
N ALA A 118 -6.80 -0.17 4.51
CA ALA A 118 -6.00 -0.03 3.29
C ALA A 118 -6.50 -0.98 2.17
N GLU A 119 -6.69 -2.27 2.49
CA GLU A 119 -7.14 -3.29 1.53
C GLU A 119 -8.64 -3.31 1.33
N GLY A 120 -9.41 -3.15 2.40
CA GLY A 120 -10.86 -3.31 2.38
C GLY A 120 -11.61 -2.08 1.88
N SER A 121 -11.01 -0.89 1.98
CA SER A 121 -11.69 0.37 1.67
C SER A 121 -11.04 1.15 0.53
N LEU A 122 -9.72 1.40 0.58
CA LEU A 122 -9.05 2.19 -0.45
C LEU A 122 -8.72 1.41 -1.72
N MET A 123 -8.15 0.21 -1.58
CA MET A 123 -7.74 -0.61 -2.72
C MET A 123 -8.86 -0.99 -3.70
N PRO A 124 -10.14 -1.20 -3.29
CA PRO A 124 -11.25 -1.41 -4.21
C PRO A 124 -11.51 -0.19 -5.10
N LEU A 125 -11.41 1.03 -4.57
CA LEU A 125 -11.55 2.26 -5.36
C LEU A 125 -10.39 2.43 -6.34
N MET A 126 -9.18 2.02 -5.96
CA MET A 126 -8.02 2.00 -6.87
C MET A 126 -8.21 1.00 -8.02
N LEU A 127 -8.75 -0.19 -7.74
CA LEU A 127 -9.10 -1.18 -8.76
C LEU A 127 -10.18 -0.65 -9.70
N LEU A 128 -11.25 -0.06 -9.17
CA LEU A 128 -12.32 0.50 -10.00
C LEU A 128 -11.79 1.64 -10.88
N SER A 129 -10.91 2.49 -10.35
CA SER A 129 -10.24 3.55 -11.11
C SER A 129 -9.39 2.99 -12.26
N LEU A 130 -8.68 1.88 -12.04
CA LEU A 130 -7.94 1.18 -13.10
C LEU A 130 -8.89 0.65 -14.19
N ILE A 131 -10.01 0.03 -13.81
CA ILE A 131 -11.00 -0.50 -14.77
C ILE A 131 -11.61 0.63 -15.61
N VAL A 132 -11.99 1.74 -14.96
CA VAL A 132 -12.51 2.93 -15.65
C VAL A 132 -11.46 3.51 -16.61
N GLY A 133 -10.19 3.57 -16.20
CA GLY A 133 -9.08 3.93 -17.08
C GLY A 133 -8.95 3.02 -18.30
N SER A 134 -9.10 1.71 -18.13
CA SER A 134 -9.11 0.75 -19.25
C SER A 134 -10.28 0.97 -20.21
N ILE A 135 -11.48 1.29 -19.71
CA ILE A 135 -12.65 1.64 -20.56
C ILE A 135 -12.36 2.90 -21.38
N ARG A 136 -11.78 3.94 -20.77
CA ARG A 136 -11.38 5.17 -21.47
C ARG A 136 -10.33 4.90 -22.54
N ASN A 137 -9.44 3.94 -22.32
CA ASN A 137 -8.35 3.61 -23.26
C ASN A 137 -8.71 2.48 -24.23
N ALA A 138 -9.91 1.92 -24.15
CA ALA A 138 -10.33 0.83 -25.03
C ALA A 138 -10.24 1.24 -26.51
N ALA A 139 -9.68 0.34 -27.33
CA ALA A 139 -9.58 0.49 -28.78
C ALA A 139 -10.96 0.27 -29.43
N VAL A 140 -11.82 1.28 -29.35
CA VAL A 140 -13.14 1.30 -29.96
C VAL A 140 -13.19 2.32 -31.11
N PRO A 141 -14.04 2.11 -32.13
CA PRO A 141 -14.23 3.08 -33.21
C PRO A 141 -14.56 4.48 -32.66
N PHE A 142 -14.11 5.52 -33.36
CA PHE A 142 -14.21 6.91 -32.90
C PHE A 142 -15.66 7.34 -32.59
N PHE A 143 -16.66 6.77 -33.29
CA PHE A 143 -18.08 7.08 -33.08
C PHE A 143 -18.67 6.45 -31.80
N ILE A 144 -18.07 5.38 -31.27
CA ILE A 144 -18.46 4.76 -29.98
C ILE A 144 -17.75 5.44 -28.80
N LYS A 145 -16.58 6.03 -29.05
CA LYS A 145 -15.72 6.65 -28.03
C LYS A 145 -16.43 7.68 -27.13
N PRO A 146 -17.34 8.54 -27.62
CA PRO A 146 -18.07 9.47 -26.77
C PRO A 146 -18.94 8.76 -25.71
N ILE A 147 -19.55 7.63 -26.08
CA ILE A 147 -20.43 6.85 -25.19
C ILE A 147 -19.60 6.20 -24.08
N THR A 148 -18.51 5.51 -24.43
CA THR A 148 -17.63 4.86 -23.45
C THR A 148 -16.99 5.89 -22.52
N ASN A 149 -16.55 7.04 -23.04
CA ASN A 149 -16.02 8.13 -22.24
C ASN A 149 -17.08 8.74 -21.31
N SER A 150 -18.33 8.86 -21.74
CA SER A 150 -19.44 9.36 -20.92
C SER A 150 -19.73 8.43 -19.74
N ILE A 151 -19.85 7.13 -20.00
CA ILE A 151 -20.04 6.11 -18.96
C ILE A 151 -18.88 6.14 -17.95
N ALA A 152 -17.64 6.13 -18.45
CA ALA A 152 -16.45 6.22 -17.61
C ALA A 152 -16.44 7.49 -16.73
N SER A 153 -16.77 8.64 -17.32
CA SER A 153 -16.82 9.93 -16.60
C SER A 153 -17.92 9.97 -15.54
N LYS A 154 -19.05 9.28 -15.78
CA LYS A 154 -20.13 9.20 -14.81
C LYS A 154 -19.76 8.31 -13.63
N VAL A 155 -19.15 7.13 -13.86
CA VAL A 155 -18.66 6.26 -12.77
C VAL A 155 -17.57 6.97 -11.98
N GLU A 156 -16.65 7.65 -12.67
CA GLU A 156 -15.58 8.42 -12.04
C GLU A 156 -16.11 9.55 -11.14
N SER A 157 -17.00 10.40 -11.66
CA SER A 157 -17.49 11.56 -10.90
C SER A 157 -18.49 11.19 -9.81
N SER A 158 -19.45 10.31 -10.10
CA SER A 158 -20.54 9.99 -9.16
C SER A 158 -20.14 9.02 -8.04
N TYR A 159 -19.17 8.14 -8.30
CA TYR A 159 -18.78 7.09 -7.36
C TYR A 159 -17.32 7.24 -6.92
N ILE A 160 -16.35 7.15 -7.84
CA ILE A 160 -14.94 7.12 -7.44
C ILE A 160 -14.53 8.42 -6.74
N ARG A 161 -14.63 9.57 -7.41
CA ARG A 161 -14.18 10.86 -6.85
C ARG A 161 -14.93 11.24 -5.58
N ARG A 162 -16.23 10.92 -5.51
CA ARG A 162 -17.04 11.15 -4.31
C ARG A 162 -16.56 10.32 -3.12
N ASN A 163 -16.36 9.01 -3.31
CA ASN A 163 -15.88 8.15 -2.22
C ASN A 163 -14.44 8.48 -1.84
N MET A 164 -13.55 8.75 -2.82
CA MET A 164 -12.19 9.19 -2.54
C MET A 164 -12.16 10.45 -1.69
N ARG A 165 -13.03 11.43 -1.95
CA ARG A 165 -13.18 12.62 -1.10
C ARG A 165 -13.49 12.25 0.35
N ASN A 166 -14.49 11.40 0.58
CA ASN A 166 -14.82 10.95 1.93
C ASN A 166 -13.63 10.27 2.63
N HIS A 167 -12.83 9.49 1.90
CA HIS A 167 -11.64 8.84 2.45
C HIS A 167 -10.54 9.85 2.79
N TYR A 168 -10.35 10.89 1.98
CA TYR A 168 -9.38 11.94 2.27
C TYR A 168 -9.83 12.85 3.41
N ASP A 169 -11.11 13.23 3.46
CA ASP A 169 -11.70 13.96 4.59
C ASP A 169 -11.51 13.16 5.89
N PHE A 170 -11.78 11.85 5.84
CA PHE A 170 -11.56 10.96 6.97
C PHE A 170 -10.09 10.93 7.41
N LEU A 171 -9.15 10.73 6.48
CA LEU A 171 -7.73 10.65 6.81
C LEU A 171 -7.15 11.98 7.29
N GLU A 172 -7.56 13.11 6.70
CA GLU A 172 -7.20 14.45 7.16
C GLU A 172 -7.64 14.66 8.61
N GLY A 173 -8.87 14.24 8.96
CA GLY A 173 -9.38 14.28 10.33
C GLY A 173 -8.71 13.27 11.28
N GLN A 174 -8.34 12.08 10.79
CA GLN A 174 -7.55 11.13 11.58
C GLN A 174 -6.17 11.69 11.93
N LEU A 175 -5.50 12.36 10.99
CA LEU A 175 -4.22 13.02 11.21
C LEU A 175 -4.35 14.23 12.15
N GLU A 176 -5.43 15.01 12.03
CA GLU A 176 -5.70 16.11 12.97
C GLU A 176 -5.89 15.61 14.41
N THR A 177 -6.51 14.45 14.59
CA THR A 177 -6.79 13.85 15.89
C THR A 177 -5.82 12.74 16.26
N SER A 178 -4.61 12.73 15.68
CA SER A 178 -3.65 11.66 15.92
C SER A 178 -3.39 11.47 17.42
N PRO A 179 -3.34 10.21 17.92
CA PRO A 179 -3.00 9.94 19.31
C PRO A 179 -1.69 10.62 19.71
N GLU A 180 -1.60 11.06 20.96
CA GLU A 180 -0.40 11.76 21.47
C GLU A 180 -0.05 13.05 20.71
N ALA A 181 -1.00 13.64 19.97
CA ALA A 181 -0.77 14.76 19.06
C ALA A 181 0.35 14.46 18.05
N GLY A 182 0.39 13.20 17.59
CA GLY A 182 1.43 12.71 16.70
C GLY A 182 1.25 13.13 15.25
N ASP A 183 2.26 12.76 14.47
CA ASP A 183 2.39 13.13 13.06
C ASP A 183 1.97 12.01 12.10
N TYR A 184 1.77 10.80 12.61
CA TYR A 184 1.32 9.62 11.87
C TYR A 184 -0.11 9.23 12.29
N LEU A 185 -0.74 8.28 11.60
CA LEU A 185 -2.16 7.98 11.83
C LEU A 185 -2.46 7.32 13.19
N CYS A 186 -1.46 6.63 13.74
CA CYS A 186 -1.60 5.88 14.99
C CYS A 186 -0.85 6.53 16.17
N GLY A 187 -0.18 7.66 15.95
CA GLY A 187 0.53 8.39 16.99
C GLY A 187 1.76 9.11 16.48
N LYS A 188 2.75 9.29 17.35
CA LYS A 188 3.99 10.04 17.08
C LYS A 188 4.93 9.35 16.09
N ASP A 189 4.88 8.02 16.00
CA ASP A 189 5.80 7.20 15.21
C ASP A 189 5.03 6.45 14.11
N ALA A 190 5.72 6.12 13.01
CA ALA A 190 5.17 5.31 11.95
C ALA A 190 4.90 3.87 12.42
N THR A 191 3.79 3.31 11.92
CA THR A 191 3.36 1.94 12.16
C THR A 191 3.26 1.14 10.87
N ALA A 192 3.06 -0.18 10.96
CA ALA A 192 2.80 -0.98 9.76
C ALA A 192 1.52 -0.54 9.01
N ALA A 193 0.55 0.08 9.71
CA ALA A 193 -0.65 0.62 9.09
C ALA A 193 -0.32 1.77 8.13
N ASP A 194 0.64 2.62 8.51
CA ASP A 194 1.11 3.71 7.67
C ASP A 194 1.79 3.18 6.39
N ILE A 195 2.54 2.09 6.51
CA ILE A 195 3.15 1.40 5.36
C ILE A 195 2.09 0.76 4.45
N MET A 196 1.02 0.21 5.01
CA MET A 196 -0.07 -0.34 4.17
C MET A 196 -0.83 0.76 3.41
N LEU A 197 -0.89 1.96 3.99
CA LEU A 197 -1.57 3.13 3.42
C LEU A 197 -0.73 3.96 2.46
N SER A 198 0.60 3.87 2.51
CA SER A 198 1.49 4.65 1.62
C SER A 198 1.12 4.46 0.15
N PHE A 199 1.03 3.22 -0.32
CA PHE A 199 0.75 2.90 -1.71
C PHE A 199 -0.59 3.47 -2.24
N PRO A 200 -1.76 3.21 -1.63
CA PRO A 200 -3.00 3.78 -2.14
C PRO A 200 -3.03 5.32 -2.11
N LEU A 201 -2.33 5.95 -1.16
CA LEU A 201 -2.24 7.40 -1.07
C LEU A 201 -1.33 8.01 -2.13
N GLU A 202 -0.18 7.39 -2.42
CA GLU A 202 0.71 7.79 -3.52
C GLU A 202 0.02 7.67 -4.89
N VAL A 203 -0.71 6.58 -5.11
CA VAL A 203 -1.53 6.42 -6.32
C VAL A 203 -2.59 7.51 -6.39
N GLY A 204 -3.20 7.85 -5.26
CA GLY A 204 -4.18 8.94 -5.15
C GLY A 204 -3.59 10.29 -5.53
N GLN A 205 -2.40 10.62 -5.00
CA GLN A 205 -1.69 11.87 -5.24
C GLN A 205 -1.28 12.02 -6.72
N THR A 206 -0.65 10.99 -7.30
CA THR A 206 -0.20 11.00 -8.70
C THR A 206 -1.34 11.06 -9.72
N ARG A 207 -2.51 10.51 -9.39
CA ARG A 207 -3.66 10.46 -10.30
C ARG A 207 -4.63 11.64 -10.14
N SER A 208 -4.18 12.77 -9.60
CA SER A 208 -4.97 14.01 -9.37
C SER A 208 -6.07 13.92 -8.30
N GLY A 209 -5.99 12.94 -7.40
CA GLY A 209 -7.05 12.66 -6.42
C GLY A 209 -7.31 13.80 -5.44
N PHE A 210 -6.31 14.64 -5.18
CA PHE A 210 -6.40 15.82 -4.32
C PHE A 210 -5.19 16.74 -4.49
N THR A 211 -5.31 17.98 -4.04
CA THR A 211 -4.19 18.95 -3.99
C THR A 211 -3.71 19.15 -2.55
N HIS A 212 -2.47 19.63 -2.39
CA HIS A 212 -1.92 20.07 -1.10
C HIS A 212 -2.86 21.02 -0.36
N SER A 213 -3.48 21.98 -1.07
CA SER A 213 -4.40 22.95 -0.47
C SER A 213 -5.71 22.34 0.03
N GLN A 214 -6.11 21.16 -0.47
CA GLN A 214 -7.34 20.49 -0.06
C GLN A 214 -7.14 19.63 1.19
N TYR A 215 -6.03 18.88 1.26
CA TYR A 215 -5.70 18.00 2.39
C TYR A 215 -4.24 18.19 2.80
N PRO A 216 -3.91 19.30 3.49
CA PRO A 216 -2.53 19.63 3.82
C PRO A 216 -1.88 18.61 4.76
N ARG A 217 -2.61 18.01 5.71
CA ARG A 217 -2.03 16.98 6.60
C ARG A 217 -1.79 15.69 5.87
N VAL A 218 -2.74 15.23 5.04
CA VAL A 218 -2.53 14.03 4.21
C VAL A 218 -1.34 14.22 3.28
N TRP A 219 -1.18 15.41 2.69
CA TRP A 219 -0.04 15.72 1.84
C TRP A 219 1.28 15.66 2.62
N ALA A 220 1.39 16.39 3.73
CA ALA A 220 2.59 16.40 4.57
C ALA A 220 2.91 15.01 5.13
N TYR A 221 1.89 14.22 5.44
CA TYR A 221 2.02 12.83 5.88
C TYR A 221 2.66 11.94 4.81
N ILE A 222 2.24 12.05 3.55
CA ILE A 222 2.84 11.29 2.43
C ILE A 222 4.31 11.70 2.25
N GLU A 223 4.62 13.00 2.27
CA GLU A 223 5.99 13.49 2.16
C GLU A 223 6.86 12.95 3.31
N ARG A 224 6.34 12.97 4.54
CA ARG A 224 7.03 12.41 5.71
C ARG A 224 7.31 10.92 5.56
N LEU A 225 6.45 10.15 4.90
CA LEU A 225 6.70 8.74 4.59
C LEU A 225 7.82 8.57 3.55
N HIS A 226 7.87 9.42 2.54
CA HIS A 226 8.92 9.41 1.50
C HIS A 226 10.29 9.81 2.02
N GLU A 227 10.33 10.66 3.04
CA GLU A 227 11.57 11.11 3.65
C GLU A 227 12.27 10.02 4.48
N ARG A 228 11.57 8.95 4.85
CA ARG A 228 12.11 7.86 5.65
C ARG A 228 13.25 7.14 4.90
N ASP A 229 14.33 6.84 5.61
CA ASP A 229 15.49 6.20 4.98
C ASP A 229 15.18 4.82 4.41
N ALA A 230 14.29 4.05 5.05
CA ALA A 230 13.83 2.77 4.54
C ALA A 230 13.08 2.91 3.21
N TYR A 231 12.30 4.00 3.02
CA TYR A 231 11.65 4.31 1.74
C TYR A 231 12.69 4.49 0.65
N LYS A 232 13.68 5.34 0.89
CA LYS A 232 14.77 5.60 -0.05
C LYS A 232 15.55 4.34 -0.39
N ARG A 233 15.86 3.47 0.59
CA ARG A 233 16.50 2.17 0.36
C ARG A 233 15.63 1.23 -0.47
N ALA A 234 14.34 1.14 -0.18
CA ALA A 234 13.40 0.31 -0.93
C ALA A 234 13.29 0.76 -2.40
N VAL A 235 13.23 2.07 -2.66
CA VAL A 235 13.25 2.63 -4.02
C VAL A 235 14.57 2.31 -4.72
N ALA A 236 15.72 2.53 -4.06
CA ALA A 236 17.03 2.27 -4.63
C ALA A 236 17.19 0.79 -5.05
N LYS A 237 16.76 -0.17 -4.22
CA LYS A 237 16.81 -1.60 -4.55
C LYS A 237 15.97 -1.98 -5.77
N ILE A 238 14.80 -1.37 -5.93
CA ILE A 238 13.97 -1.59 -7.13
C ILE A 238 14.72 -1.05 -8.36
N ALA A 239 15.29 0.15 -8.25
CA ALA A 239 16.04 0.79 -9.34
C ALA A 239 17.28 -0.01 -9.75
N ASP A 240 18.06 -0.53 -8.79
CA ASP A 240 19.27 -1.31 -9.05
C ASP A 240 18.94 -2.61 -9.81
N ILE A 241 17.93 -3.35 -9.35
CA ILE A 241 17.47 -4.57 -10.01
C ILE A 241 16.95 -4.24 -11.40
N GLU A 242 16.14 -3.20 -11.58
CA GLU A 242 15.66 -2.84 -12.92
C GLU A 242 16.79 -2.37 -13.86
N GLY A 243 17.82 -1.73 -13.33
CA GLY A 243 19.03 -1.35 -14.06
C GLY A 243 19.82 -2.57 -14.55
N GLU A 244 20.02 -3.57 -13.69
CA GLU A 244 20.70 -4.82 -14.04
C GLU A 244 19.89 -5.69 -15.02
N PHE A 245 18.56 -5.71 -14.90
CA PHE A 245 17.68 -6.47 -15.79
C PHE A 245 17.33 -5.73 -17.12
N LYS A 246 17.93 -4.56 -17.38
CA LYS A 246 17.82 -3.82 -18.65
C LYS A 246 18.91 -4.19 -19.67
N THR A 247 19.88 -5.05 -19.33
CA THR A 247 20.79 -5.64 -20.32
C THR A 247 20.18 -6.87 -20.98
N THR A 248 19.25 -6.65 -21.89
CA THR A 248 19.06 -7.49 -23.09
C THR A 248 18.16 -6.72 -24.04
N SER A 249 18.85 -6.07 -24.98
CA SER A 249 18.34 -5.48 -26.22
C SER A 249 17.37 -6.40 -26.96
#